data_AF-A0A413SZK2-F1
#
_entry.id   AF-A0A413SZK2-F1
#
_cell.length_a   1.000
_cell.length_b   1.000
_cell.length_c   1.000
_cell.angle_alpha   90.00
_cell.angle_beta   90.00
_cell.angle_gamma   90.00
#
_symmetry.space_group_name_H-M   'P 1'
#
loop_
_entity.id
_entity.type
_entity.pdbx_description
1 polymer ?
#
loop_
_entity_poly.entity_id
_entity_poly.type
_entity_poly.pdbx_seq_one_letter_code
_entity_poly.pdbx_strand_id
1 'polypeptide(L)'
;MFLPMKDDSRAGICNEIVPGTSITANMLSYLTFNRFQMSTPAYREAKNRLSDMEHLCCLAHARAKFKYAYDQRSLQARIFLELIAKLYGMEDTYRREKLTADEIYSRRNSKETTEIIEKIRTELYDLLANPNENRSELMSKALNYLKNFWNQIFAYRNDGEYSIDNMA
;
A
#
# COMPACT_ATOMS: atom_id res chain seq x y z
N MET A 1 6.83 -5.02 -26.14
CA MET A 1 7.76 -5.16 -25.01
C MET A 1 8.84 -4.10 -25.19
N PHE A 2 8.78 -2.99 -24.45
CA PHE A 2 9.79 -1.92 -24.55
C PHE A 2 10.68 -1.99 -23.31
N LEU A 3 11.95 -2.32 -23.54
CA LEU A 3 13.01 -2.27 -22.54
C LEU A 3 13.41 -0.80 -22.31
N PRO A 4 13.83 -0.42 -21.08
CA PRO A 4 14.29 0.93 -20.82
C PRO A 4 15.64 1.17 -21.53
N MET A 5 15.69 2.18 -22.40
CA MET A 5 16.94 2.69 -22.95
C MET A 5 17.69 3.45 -21.84
N LYS A 6 18.96 3.10 -21.66
CA LYS A 6 19.92 3.81 -20.80
C LYS A 6 20.32 5.12 -21.47
N ASP A 7 20.40 6.18 -20.67
CA ASP A 7 20.88 7.53 -21.03
C ASP A 7 20.10 8.21 -22.17
N ASP A 8 18.96 8.81 -21.83
CA ASP A 8 18.36 9.83 -22.69
C ASP A 8 18.58 11.21 -22.05
N SER A 9 19.50 11.97 -22.65
CA SER A 9 19.83 13.37 -22.34
C SER A 9 18.64 14.34 -22.51
N ARG A 10 17.46 13.81 -22.87
CA ARG A 10 16.16 14.48 -22.97
C ARG A 10 15.30 14.36 -21.70
N ALA A 11 15.79 13.75 -20.61
CA ALA A 11 15.06 13.68 -19.34
C ALA A 11 14.67 15.07 -18.78
N GLY A 12 15.41 16.13 -19.13
CA GLY A 12 15.08 17.50 -18.74
C GLY A 12 13.79 18.06 -19.36
N ILE A 13 13.40 17.58 -20.54
CA ILE A 13 12.22 18.10 -21.27
C ILE A 13 10.91 17.64 -20.60
N CYS A 14 10.96 16.51 -19.88
CA CYS A 14 9.80 15.97 -19.17
C CYS A 14 9.62 16.55 -17.75
N ASN A 15 10.45 17.51 -17.34
CA ASN A 15 10.37 18.14 -16.01
C ASN A 15 10.00 19.64 -16.09
N GLU A 16 9.71 20.18 -17.28
CA GLU A 16 9.32 21.58 -17.43
C GLU A 16 7.85 21.80 -17.04
N ILE A 17 7.63 22.53 -15.94
CA ILE A 17 6.31 23.03 -15.56
C ILE A 17 5.98 24.20 -16.49
N VAL A 18 5.05 23.98 -17.43
CA VAL A 18 4.57 25.04 -18.33
C VAL A 18 3.64 25.99 -17.55
N PRO A 19 4.03 27.27 -17.35
CA PRO A 19 3.23 28.22 -16.58
C PRO A 19 1.83 28.40 -17.19
N GLY A 20 0.78 28.32 -16.38
CA GLY A 20 -0.62 28.48 -16.81
C GLY A 20 -1.36 27.17 -17.14
N THR A 21 -0.72 26.01 -17.02
CA THR A 21 -1.44 24.72 -17.07
C THR A 21 -1.84 24.27 -15.66
N SER A 22 -3.15 24.12 -15.43
CA SER A 22 -3.71 23.49 -14.22
C SER A 22 -4.47 22.22 -14.58
N ILE A 23 -4.38 21.21 -13.73
CA ILE A 23 -5.20 20.00 -13.82
C ILE A 23 -6.30 20.12 -12.77
N THR A 24 -7.54 19.83 -13.17
CA THR A 24 -8.65 19.76 -12.23
C THR A 24 -8.52 18.51 -11.37
N ALA A 25 -8.97 18.57 -10.10
CA ALA A 25 -8.92 17.41 -9.19
C ALA A 25 -9.62 16.16 -9.77
N ASN A 26 -10.67 16.36 -10.57
CA ASN A 26 -11.41 15.29 -11.22
C ASN A 26 -10.61 14.65 -12.36
N MET A 27 -9.94 15.46 -13.19
CA MET A 27 -9.05 14.96 -14.24
C MET A 27 -7.82 14.26 -13.65
N LEU A 28 -7.34 14.76 -12.50
CA LEU A 28 -6.27 14.12 -11.76
C LEU A 28 -6.66 12.73 -11.26
N SER A 29 -7.81 12.63 -10.58
CA SER A 29 -8.38 11.37 -10.10
C SER A 29 -8.56 10.36 -11.24
N TYR A 30 -9.06 10.82 -12.40
CA TYR A 30 -9.20 9.99 -13.58
C TYR A 30 -7.85 9.46 -14.09
N LEU A 31 -6.82 10.30 -14.14
CA LEU A 31 -5.48 9.90 -14.58
C LEU A 31 -4.79 8.95 -13.58
N THR A 32 -5.00 9.13 -12.28
CA THR A 32 -4.32 8.34 -11.23
C THR A 32 -4.98 7.00 -10.93
N PHE A 33 -6.31 6.88 -11.06
CA PHE A 33 -7.05 5.66 -10.68
C PHE A 33 -7.59 4.85 -11.86
N ASN A 34 -7.49 5.35 -13.09
CA ASN A 34 -7.90 4.59 -14.26
C ASN A 34 -6.78 3.65 -14.75
N ARG A 35 -7.02 2.34 -14.59
CA ARG A 35 -6.12 1.25 -15.03
C ARG A 35 -5.65 1.37 -16.49
N PHE A 36 -6.48 1.91 -17.39
CA PHE A 36 -6.13 2.04 -18.81
C PHE A 36 -5.19 3.24 -19.07
N GLN A 37 -5.10 4.19 -18.13
CA GLN A 37 -4.26 5.37 -18.26
C GLN A 37 -2.92 5.25 -17.52
N MET A 38 -2.74 4.25 -16.65
CA MET A 38 -1.50 4.02 -15.90
C MET A 38 -0.24 3.79 -16.76
N SER A 39 -0.39 3.45 -18.05
CA SER A 39 0.72 3.28 -19.00
C SER A 39 0.97 4.52 -19.89
N THR A 40 0.19 5.59 -19.72
CA THR A 40 0.30 6.79 -20.56
C THR A 40 1.37 7.76 -20.03
N PRO A 41 2.04 8.52 -20.91
CA PRO A 41 2.95 9.60 -20.50
C PRO A 41 2.30 10.60 -19.53
N ALA A 42 0.99 10.84 -19.66
CA ALA A 42 0.23 11.72 -18.78
C ALA A 42 0.13 11.21 -17.33
N TYR A 43 -0.01 9.89 -17.11
CA TYR A 43 0.07 9.30 -15.77
C TYR A 43 1.47 9.44 -15.17
N ARG A 44 2.52 9.20 -15.98
CA ARG A 44 3.91 9.39 -15.53
C ARG A 44 4.15 10.84 -15.12
N GLU A 45 3.65 11.80 -15.90
CA GLU A 45 3.77 13.22 -15.61
C GLU A 45 2.97 13.63 -14.38
N ALA A 46 1.72 13.19 -14.24
CA ALA A 46 0.91 13.42 -13.05
C ALA A 46 1.57 12.81 -11.80
N LYS A 47 2.11 11.60 -11.91
CA LYS A 47 2.86 10.93 -10.84
C LYS A 47 4.15 11.68 -10.48
N ASN A 48 4.87 12.21 -11.46
CA ASN A 48 6.09 12.99 -11.24
C ASN A 48 5.78 14.36 -10.62
N ARG A 49 4.69 15.02 -11.04
CA ARG A 49 4.21 16.30 -10.48
C ARG A 49 3.64 16.16 -9.08
N LEU A 50 3.21 14.96 -8.72
CA LEU A 50 2.67 14.61 -7.40
C LEU A 50 3.62 13.68 -6.65
N SER A 51 4.93 13.74 -6.93
CA SER A 51 5.92 12.90 -6.25
C SER A 51 5.92 13.08 -4.73
N ASP A 52 5.41 14.22 -4.25
CA ASP A 52 5.24 14.55 -2.83
C ASP A 52 3.91 14.05 -2.24
N MET A 53 3.05 13.38 -3.01
CA MET A 53 1.79 12.81 -2.53
C MET A 53 2.02 11.43 -1.92
N GLU A 54 1.69 11.26 -0.64
CA GLU A 54 1.70 9.94 -0.02
C GLU A 54 0.64 9.03 -0.63
N HIS A 55 1.09 7.96 -1.30
CA HIS A 55 0.20 6.97 -1.85
C HIS A 55 -0.20 5.95 -0.78
N LEU A 56 -1.46 5.97 -0.37
CA LEU A 56 -2.04 4.98 0.54
C LEU A 56 -2.58 3.76 -0.21
N CYS A 57 -2.24 2.57 0.26
CA CYS A 57 -2.82 1.29 -0.20
C CYS A 57 -3.69 0.67 0.89
N CYS A 58 -4.89 0.22 0.54
CA CYS A 58 -5.80 -0.40 1.52
C CYS A 58 -5.23 -1.70 2.06
N LEU A 59 -5.23 -1.85 3.38
CA LEU A 59 -4.87 -3.11 4.03
C LEU A 59 -5.88 -4.23 3.69
N ALA A 60 -7.14 -3.88 3.38
CA ALA A 60 -8.16 -4.81 2.92
C ALA A 60 -7.73 -5.60 1.68
N HIS A 61 -7.01 -4.98 0.75
CA HIS A 61 -6.50 -5.66 -0.45
C HIS A 61 -5.43 -6.70 -0.12
N ALA A 62 -4.59 -6.43 0.89
CA ALA A 62 -3.62 -7.40 1.39
C ALA A 62 -4.34 -8.54 2.13
N ARG A 63 -5.28 -8.21 3.03
CA ARG A 63 -6.10 -9.17 3.78
C ARG A 63 -6.84 -10.14 2.85
N ALA A 64 -7.49 -9.62 1.80
CA ALA A 64 -8.22 -10.43 0.84
C ALA A 64 -7.31 -11.47 0.15
N LYS A 65 -6.09 -11.08 -0.23
CA LYS A 65 -5.11 -12.00 -0.83
C LYS A 65 -4.72 -13.13 0.12
N PHE A 66 -4.45 -12.81 1.39
CA PHE A 66 -4.19 -13.84 2.40
C PHE A 66 -5.42 -14.71 2.67
N LYS A 67 -6.63 -14.15 2.62
CA LYS A 67 -7.87 -14.93 2.76
C LYS A 67 -8.02 -15.95 1.64
N TYR A 68 -7.79 -15.56 0.38
CA TYR A 68 -7.82 -16.49 -0.74
C TYR A 68 -6.74 -17.58 -0.62
N ALA A 69 -5.52 -17.24 -0.17
CA ALA A 69 -4.48 -18.22 0.08
C ALA A 69 -4.87 -19.22 1.19
N TYR A 70 -5.48 -18.72 2.28
CA TYR A 70 -5.96 -19.56 3.38
C TYR A 70 -7.07 -20.51 2.94
N ASP A 71 -8.02 -20.04 2.13
CA ASP A 71 -9.11 -20.86 1.60
C ASP A 71 -8.60 -22.00 0.70
N GLN A 72 -7.46 -21.80 0.03
CA GLN A 72 -6.71 -22.85 -0.67
C GLN A 72 -5.79 -23.68 0.25
N ARG A 73 -6.11 -23.80 1.55
CA ARG A 73 -5.39 -24.61 2.54
C ARG A 73 -3.96 -24.15 2.85
N SER A 74 -3.56 -22.92 2.50
CA SER A 74 -2.26 -22.38 2.92
C SER A 74 -2.33 -21.92 4.38
N LEU A 75 -2.02 -22.82 5.31
CA LEU A 75 -2.09 -22.55 6.75
C LEU A 75 -1.19 -21.38 7.19
N GLN A 76 -0.11 -21.12 6.46
CA GLN A 76 0.79 -19.99 6.70
C GLN A 76 0.08 -18.63 6.52
N ALA A 77 -1.03 -18.56 5.77
CA ALA A 77 -1.78 -17.31 5.64
C ALA A 77 -2.52 -16.93 6.94
N ARG A 78 -2.75 -17.89 7.85
CA ARG A 78 -3.50 -17.67 9.09
C ARG A 78 -2.85 -16.61 9.98
N ILE A 79 -1.53 -16.66 10.16
CA ILE A 79 -0.83 -15.71 11.04
C ILE A 79 -0.99 -14.27 10.56
N PHE A 80 -0.93 -14.04 9.24
CA PHE A 80 -1.17 -12.71 8.67
C PHE A 80 -2.61 -12.24 8.91
N LEU A 81 -3.60 -13.12 8.72
CA LEU A 81 -5.00 -12.77 8.96
C LEU A 81 -5.26 -12.40 10.42
N GLU A 82 -4.65 -13.12 11.37
CA GLU A 82 -4.78 -12.84 12.80
C GLU A 82 -4.10 -11.51 13.19
N LEU A 83 -2.89 -11.25 12.68
CA LEU A 83 -2.18 -9.99 12.95
C LEU A 83 -2.90 -8.78 12.32
N ILE A 84 -3.39 -8.91 11.08
CA ILE A 84 -4.19 -7.88 10.42
C ILE A 84 -5.50 -7.64 11.17
N ALA A 85 -6.16 -8.70 11.66
CA ALA A 85 -7.38 -8.56 12.46
C ALA A 85 -7.16 -7.77 13.75
N LYS A 86 -5.99 -7.91 14.40
CA LYS A 86 -5.62 -7.10 15.57
C LYS A 86 -5.56 -5.61 15.21
N LEU A 87 -4.90 -5.26 14.10
CA LEU A 87 -4.85 -3.87 13.63
C LEU A 87 -6.26 -3.30 13.40
N TYR A 88 -7.15 -4.06 12.75
CA TYR A 88 -8.54 -3.65 12.59
C TYR A 88 -9.31 -3.50 13.92
N GLY A 89 -9.04 -4.37 14.90
CA GLY A 89 -9.65 -4.26 16.23
C GLY A 89 -9.22 -2.98 16.98
N MET A 90 -7.96 -2.56 16.77
CA MET A 90 -7.45 -1.30 17.29
C MET A 90 -8.15 -0.10 16.63
N GLU A 91 -8.21 -0.08 15.29
CA GLU A 91 -8.93 0.98 14.53
C GLU A 91 -10.41 1.08 14.90
N ASP A 92 -11.08 -0.04 15.11
CA ASP A 92 -12.48 -0.05 15.55
C ASP A 92 -12.66 0.51 16.97
N THR A 93 -11.68 0.28 17.84
CA THR A 93 -11.67 0.88 19.19
C THR A 93 -11.52 2.40 19.09
N TYR A 94 -10.61 2.90 18.24
CA TYR A 94 -10.43 4.34 18.04
C TYR A 94 -11.70 5.01 17.53
N ARG A 95 -12.41 4.36 16.60
CA ARG A 95 -13.71 4.83 16.09
C ARG A 95 -14.77 4.88 17.18
N ARG A 96 -14.86 3.84 18.01
CA ARG A 96 -15.85 3.75 19.10
C ARG A 96 -15.60 4.77 20.20
N GLU A 97 -14.34 5.01 20.53
CA GLU A 97 -13.91 6.00 21.52
C GLU A 97 -13.93 7.44 20.98
N LYS A 98 -14.11 7.62 19.67
CA LYS A 98 -14.10 8.92 18.97
C LYS A 98 -12.82 9.70 19.22
N LEU A 99 -11.69 9.00 19.13
CA LEU A 99 -10.37 9.61 19.30
C LEU A 99 -10.14 10.69 18.23
N THR A 100 -9.39 11.72 18.61
CA THR A 100 -8.91 12.76 17.70
C THR A 100 -7.81 12.22 16.79
N ALA A 101 -7.54 12.90 15.67
CA ALA A 101 -6.47 12.50 14.75
C ALA A 101 -5.10 12.40 15.44
N ASP A 102 -4.78 13.32 16.35
CA ASP A 102 -3.51 13.30 17.10
C ASP A 102 -3.40 12.07 18.03
N GLU A 103 -4.51 11.69 18.68
CA GLU A 103 -4.56 10.49 19.52
C GLU A 103 -4.46 9.22 18.66
N ILE A 104 -5.14 9.18 17.52
CA ILE A 104 -5.06 8.06 16.56
C ILE A 104 -3.61 7.91 16.06
N TYR A 105 -2.97 9.00 15.64
CA TYR A 105 -1.57 9.01 15.23
C TYR A 105 -0.66 8.45 16.34
N SER A 106 -0.84 8.93 17.57
CA SER A 106 -0.07 8.46 18.74
C SER A 106 -0.28 6.98 19.02
N ARG A 107 -1.53 6.49 18.92
CA ARG A 107 -1.88 5.08 19.15
C ARG A 107 -1.38 4.16 18.03
N ARG A 108 -1.50 4.59 16.77
CA ARG A 108 -0.94 3.89 15.60
C ARG A 108 0.58 3.76 15.69
N ASN A 109 1.26 4.70 16.34
CA ASN A 109 2.70 4.69 16.57
C ASN A 109 3.12 4.20 17.97
N SER A 110 2.19 3.63 18.73
CA SER A 110 2.51 3.00 20.00
C SER A 110 3.40 1.77 19.84
N LYS A 111 4.03 1.38 20.95
CA LYS A 111 4.85 0.16 21.02
C LYS A 111 4.06 -1.08 20.64
N GLU A 112 2.81 -1.18 21.09
CA GLU A 112 1.93 -2.33 20.80
C GLU A 112 1.67 -2.48 19.29
N THR A 113 1.24 -1.41 18.62
CA THR A 113 0.98 -1.43 17.17
C THR A 113 2.26 -1.75 16.39
N THR A 114 3.38 -1.15 16.81
CA THR A 114 4.68 -1.36 16.17
C THR A 114 5.13 -2.81 16.30
N GLU A 115 4.97 -3.45 17.47
CA GLU A 115 5.29 -4.87 17.66
C GLU A 115 4.44 -5.80 16.77
N ILE A 116 3.17 -5.49 16.55
CA ILE A 116 2.31 -6.24 15.62
C ILE A 116 2.86 -6.13 14.19
N ILE A 117 3.23 -4.92 13.77
CA ILE A 117 3.75 -4.66 12.42
C ILE A 117 5.14 -5.30 12.22
N GLU A 118 6.01 -5.26 13.23
CA GLU A 118 7.28 -5.98 13.21
C GLU A 118 7.06 -7.49 13.05
N LYS A 119 6.11 -8.08 13.78
CA LYS A 119 5.76 -9.50 13.61
C LYS A 119 5.30 -9.82 12.20
N ILE A 120 4.47 -8.97 11.59
CA ILE A 120 4.07 -9.13 10.18
C ILE A 120 5.31 -9.10 9.28
N ARG A 121 6.26 -8.19 9.54
CA ARG A 121 7.49 -8.05 8.74
C ARG A 121 8.39 -9.28 8.87
N THR A 122 8.62 -9.76 10.09
CA THR A 122 9.42 -10.96 10.36
C THR A 122 8.84 -12.16 9.63
N GLU A 123 7.56 -12.45 9.82
CA GLU A 123 6.88 -13.58 9.15
C GLU A 123 6.92 -13.47 7.62
N LEU A 124 6.77 -12.25 7.07
CA LEU A 124 6.87 -11.99 5.64
C LEU A 124 8.25 -12.39 5.10
N TYR A 125 9.32 -11.93 5.73
CA TYR A 125 10.68 -12.18 5.25
C TYR A 125 11.15 -13.62 5.52
N ASP A 126 10.77 -14.22 6.64
CA ASP A 126 11.09 -15.61 6.95
C ASP A 126 10.48 -16.56 5.92
N LEU A 127 9.23 -16.32 5.51
CA LEU A 127 8.60 -17.07 4.44
C LEU A 127 9.24 -16.78 3.09
N LEU A 128 9.57 -15.53 2.76
CA LEU A 128 10.22 -15.23 1.49
C LEU A 128 11.63 -15.83 1.38
N ALA A 129 12.39 -15.89 2.47
CA ALA A 129 13.72 -16.48 2.53
C ALA A 129 13.70 -18.01 2.43
N ASN A 130 12.64 -18.65 2.91
CA ASN A 130 12.46 -20.10 2.87
C ASN A 130 11.29 -20.48 1.94
N PRO A 131 11.45 -20.38 0.60
CA PRO A 131 10.43 -20.79 -0.36
C PRO A 131 10.21 -22.30 -0.25
N ASN A 132 9.18 -22.68 0.49
CA ASN A 132 8.77 -24.07 0.65
C ASN A 132 8.28 -24.63 -0.70
N GLU A 133 8.69 -25.84 -1.09
CA GLU A 133 8.34 -26.46 -2.39
C GLU A 133 6.81 -26.53 -2.61
N ASN A 134 6.02 -26.57 -1.53
CA ASN A 134 4.56 -26.65 -1.56
C ASN A 134 3.83 -25.30 -1.40
N ARG A 135 4.51 -24.17 -1.61
CA ARG A 135 3.85 -22.85 -1.50
C ARG A 135 2.87 -22.63 -2.66
N SER A 136 1.60 -22.41 -2.32
CA SER A 136 0.59 -22.07 -3.32
C SER A 136 0.92 -20.77 -4.06
N GLU A 137 0.53 -20.70 -5.33
CA GLU A 137 0.70 -19.50 -6.15
C GLU A 137 0.00 -18.29 -5.50
N LEU A 138 -1.18 -18.50 -4.90
CA LEU A 138 -1.91 -17.44 -4.19
C LEU A 138 -1.15 -16.93 -2.96
N MET A 139 -0.50 -17.80 -2.20
CA MET A 139 0.33 -17.39 -1.07
C MET A 139 1.52 -16.56 -1.55
N SER A 140 2.19 -16.99 -2.63
CA SER A 140 3.28 -16.21 -3.24
C SER A 140 2.80 -14.84 -3.73
N LYS A 141 1.61 -14.76 -4.35
CA LYS A 141 1.01 -13.47 -4.75
C LYS A 141 0.70 -12.57 -3.55
N ALA A 142 0.21 -13.14 -2.44
CA ALA A 142 -0.09 -12.38 -1.22
C ALA A 142 1.19 -11.80 -0.59
N LEU A 143 2.24 -12.62 -0.42
CA LEU A 143 3.53 -12.19 0.12
C LEU A 143 4.18 -11.12 -0.76
N ASN A 144 4.19 -11.32 -2.08
CA ASN A 144 4.77 -10.34 -3.00
C ASN A 144 3.99 -9.01 -3.00
N TYR A 145 2.67 -9.06 -2.90
CA TYR A 145 1.86 -7.85 -2.78
C TYR A 145 2.21 -7.09 -1.49
N LEU A 146 2.23 -7.77 -0.34
CA LEU A 146 2.56 -7.13 0.93
C LEU A 146 3.99 -6.55 0.94
N LYS A 147 4.97 -7.27 0.35
CA LYS A 147 6.34 -6.79 0.20
C LYS A 147 6.44 -5.54 -0.68
N ASN A 148 5.81 -5.57 -1.86
CA ASN A 148 5.94 -4.48 -2.83
C ASN A 148 5.21 -3.21 -2.36
N PHE A 149 4.10 -3.38 -1.64
CA PHE A 149 3.28 -2.27 -1.17
C PHE A 149 3.47 -1.94 0.31
N TRP A 150 4.52 -2.44 0.96
CA TRP A 150 4.73 -2.30 2.41
C TRP A 150 4.59 -0.85 2.89
N ASN A 151 5.35 0.06 2.29
CA ASN A 151 5.36 1.47 2.68
C ASN A 151 3.99 2.13 2.44
N GLN A 152 3.32 1.82 1.32
CA GLN A 152 2.02 2.40 1.00
C GLN A 152 0.90 1.84 1.90
N ILE A 153 0.99 0.57 2.29
CA ILE A 153 0.02 -0.09 3.17
C ILE A 153 0.09 0.48 4.58
N PHE A 154 1.28 0.82 5.08
CA PHE A 154 1.47 1.35 6.43
C PHE A 154 1.59 2.87 6.50
N ALA A 155 1.50 3.58 5.36
CA ALA A 155 1.49 5.05 5.30
C ALA A 155 0.33 5.68 6.06
N TYR A 156 -0.78 4.97 6.28
CA TYR A 156 -1.90 5.45 7.10
C TYR A 156 -1.51 5.79 8.55
N ARG A 157 -0.32 5.37 8.99
CA ARG A 157 0.23 5.71 10.31
C ARG A 157 0.89 7.08 10.37
N ASN A 158 1.14 7.71 9.23
CA ASN A 158 1.83 9.00 9.15
C ASN A 158 0.89 10.16 9.50
N ASP A 159 -0.42 9.97 9.35
CA ASP A 159 -1.45 10.94 9.68
C ASP A 159 -2.66 10.23 10.30
N GLY A 160 -3.23 10.80 11.36
CA GLY A 160 -4.42 10.28 12.04
C GLY A 160 -5.71 10.42 11.22
N GLU A 161 -5.75 11.39 10.30
CA GLU A 161 -6.88 11.61 9.36
C GLU A 161 -6.94 10.52 8.29
N TYR A 162 -5.83 9.82 8.03
CA TYR A 162 -5.83 8.72 7.09
C TYR A 162 -6.64 7.53 7.59
N SER A 163 -7.34 6.88 6.67
CA SER A 163 -8.01 5.62 6.92
C SER A 163 -7.09 4.44 6.62
N ILE A 164 -7.20 3.37 7.41
CA ILE A 164 -6.51 2.08 7.16
C ILE A 164 -6.93 1.45 5.81
N ASP A 165 -8.13 1.81 5.34
CA ASP A 165 -8.65 1.42 4.03
C ASP A 165 -9.14 2.67 3.28
N ASN A 166 -8.69 2.83 2.03
CA ASN A 166 -9.30 3.78 1.10
C ASN A 166 -10.59 3.16 0.56
N MET A 167 -11.65 3.22 1.37
CA MET A 167 -13.01 3.06 0.86
C MET A 167 -13.38 4.40 0.21
N ALA A 168 -13.29 4.46 -1.12
CA ALA A 168 -14.09 5.39 -1.90
C ALA A 168 -15.53 4.84 -1.97
#